data_AF-A0A1H5S5Q0-F1
#
_entry.id   AF-A0A1H5S5Q0-F1
#
_cell.length_a   1.000
_cell.length_b   1.000
_cell.length_c   1.000
_cell.angle_alpha   90.00
_cell.angle_beta   90.00
_cell.angle_gamma   90.00
#
_symmetry.space_group_name_H-M   'P 1'
#
loop_
_entity.id
_entity.type
_entity.pdbx_description
1 polymer ?
#
loop_
_entity_poly.entity_id
_entity_poly.type
_entity_poly.pdbx_seq_one_letter_code
_entity_poly.pdbx_strand_id
1 'polypeptide(L)'
;MKALHEHIARDGFRLRGTAMSRIDAFSDVIFGFALTLIVVSLEVPRTFDELTQVLLGFAPFCVCFLFFMMVWYAHYRFFRLYGLHDMGTIVLNSALMFCLLFYVYPLKFLFSLAIQTPQHPTFSAVNQPRYLMIIYGAVFSAIYLCITLMYANAWRQREQLCLNRLERSLTLSYLTAYLGSVLAGLLCIAVACVIPPQHAGEAGWIFFVIGIYRTIHGTISGKRTRRALASCTPDELTGPIPHHQH
;
A
#
# COMPACT_ATOMS: atom_id res chain seq x y z
N MET A 1 -30.15 0.57 18.34
CA MET A 1 -28.87 -0.06 18.73
C MET A 1 -28.07 -0.69 17.59
N LYS A 2 -28.66 -1.10 16.46
CA LYS A 2 -27.92 -1.71 15.32
C LYS A 2 -27.12 -0.69 14.47
N ALA A 3 -27.64 0.52 14.29
CA ALA A 3 -26.97 1.59 13.52
C ALA A 3 -25.71 2.18 14.19
N LEU A 4 -25.61 2.15 15.53
CA LEU A 4 -24.47 2.76 16.25
C LEU A 4 -23.16 1.96 16.04
N HIS A 5 -23.25 0.67 15.73
CA HIS A 5 -22.09 -0.20 15.52
C HIS A 5 -21.50 -0.14 14.10
N GLU A 6 -22.23 0.41 13.10
CA GLU A 6 -21.70 0.55 11.73
C GLU A 6 -20.69 1.70 11.58
N HIS A 7 -20.63 2.59 12.58
CA HIS A 7 -19.82 3.81 12.53
C HIS A 7 -18.54 3.73 13.37
N ILE A 8 -18.21 2.59 13.99
CA ILE A 8 -17.03 2.43 14.85
C ILE A 8 -16.25 1.17 14.42
N ALA A 9 -14.98 1.33 14.09
CA ALA A 9 -14.07 0.25 13.78
C ALA A 9 -13.74 -0.58 15.04
N ARG A 10 -13.26 -1.81 14.86
CA ARG A 10 -12.93 -2.73 15.98
C ARG A 10 -11.93 -2.16 16.99
N ASP A 11 -11.10 -1.21 16.57
CA ASP A 11 -10.10 -0.52 17.39
C ASP A 11 -10.65 0.75 18.08
N GLY A 12 -11.95 1.03 17.96
CA GLY A 12 -12.61 2.19 18.56
C GLY A 12 -12.56 3.46 17.70
N PHE A 13 -12.05 3.38 16.47
CA PHE A 13 -11.99 4.53 15.56
C PHE A 13 -13.37 4.83 14.95
N ARG A 14 -13.85 6.09 15.01
CA ARG A 14 -15.13 6.45 14.41
C ARG A 14 -14.99 6.64 12.90
N LEU A 15 -15.70 5.85 12.13
CA LEU A 15 -15.66 5.85 10.67
C LEU A 15 -16.41 7.07 10.13
N ARG A 16 -15.70 7.92 9.38
CA ARG A 16 -16.26 9.11 8.73
C ARG A 16 -16.66 8.84 7.27
N GLY A 17 -15.99 7.90 6.59
CA GLY A 17 -16.31 7.48 5.24
C GLY A 17 -17.37 6.39 5.22
N THR A 18 -18.62 6.73 5.53
CA THR A 18 -19.73 5.76 5.60
C THR A 18 -20.38 5.53 4.25
N ALA A 19 -20.48 6.58 3.42
CA ALA A 19 -21.00 6.52 2.06
C ALA A 19 -19.87 6.30 1.03
N MET A 20 -20.19 5.60 -0.05
CA MET A 20 -19.32 5.46 -1.22
C MET A 20 -19.24 6.79 -1.96
N SER A 21 -18.04 7.30 -2.20
CA SER A 21 -17.83 8.52 -2.98
C SER A 21 -17.44 8.22 -4.43
N ARG A 22 -17.56 9.22 -5.31
CA ARG A 22 -17.12 9.09 -6.71
C ARG A 22 -15.60 8.85 -6.83
N ILE A 23 -14.81 9.38 -5.90
CA ILE A 23 -13.36 9.15 -5.89
C ILE A 23 -13.03 7.72 -5.50
N ASP A 24 -13.76 7.13 -4.55
CA ASP A 24 -13.60 5.72 -4.18
C ASP A 24 -13.91 4.81 -5.37
N ALA A 25 -15.05 5.04 -6.03
CA ALA A 25 -15.46 4.27 -7.19
C ALA A 25 -14.45 4.38 -8.36
N PHE A 26 -13.92 5.58 -8.60
CA PHE A 26 -12.91 5.79 -9.64
C PHE A 26 -11.59 5.08 -9.29
N SER A 27 -11.13 5.17 -8.05
CA SER A 27 -9.95 4.44 -7.58
C SER A 27 -10.13 2.93 -7.71
N ASP A 28 -11.29 2.38 -7.31
CA ASP A 28 -11.59 0.95 -7.41
C ASP A 28 -11.57 0.44 -8.86
N VAL A 29 -12.07 1.24 -9.80
CA VAL A 29 -11.96 0.95 -11.24
C VAL A 29 -10.49 0.88 -11.67
N ILE A 30 -9.65 1.82 -11.23
CA ILE A 30 -8.21 1.81 -11.55
C ILE A 30 -7.51 0.59 -10.95
N PHE A 31 -7.80 0.23 -9.70
CA PHE A 31 -7.26 -0.98 -9.08
C PHE A 31 -7.68 -2.24 -9.85
N GLY A 32 -8.96 -2.33 -10.24
CA GLY A 32 -9.46 -3.41 -11.08
C GLY A 32 -8.73 -3.51 -12.42
N PHE A 33 -8.57 -2.38 -13.12
CA PHE A 33 -7.80 -2.34 -14.37
C PHE A 33 -6.34 -2.71 -14.19
N ALA A 34 -5.68 -2.26 -13.12
CA ALA A 34 -4.29 -2.60 -12.88
C ALA A 34 -4.13 -4.11 -12.65
N LEU A 35 -5.03 -4.72 -11.88
CA LEU A 35 -5.05 -6.17 -11.64
C LEU A 35 -5.32 -6.97 -12.93
N THR A 36 -6.28 -6.56 -13.75
CA THR A 36 -6.54 -7.24 -15.04
C THR A 36 -5.37 -7.09 -15.98
N LEU A 37 -4.73 -5.91 -16.05
CA LEU A 37 -3.55 -5.71 -16.88
C LEU A 37 -2.41 -6.64 -16.47
N ILE A 38 -2.17 -6.85 -15.17
CA ILE A 38 -1.14 -7.78 -14.67
C ILE A 38 -1.41 -9.22 -15.18
N VAL A 39 -2.67 -9.69 -15.15
CA VAL A 39 -3.04 -11.04 -15.60
C VAL A 39 -3.01 -11.18 -17.12
N VAL A 40 -3.61 -10.23 -17.83
CA VAL A 40 -3.90 -10.31 -19.27
C VAL A 40 -2.63 -10.25 -20.15
N SER A 41 -1.46 -9.93 -19.58
CA SER A 41 -0.20 -10.00 -20.34
C SER A 41 0.37 -11.40 -20.55
N LEU A 42 -0.26 -12.45 -20.03
CA LEU A 42 0.18 -13.82 -20.30
C LEU A 42 -0.33 -14.24 -21.68
N GLU A 43 0.59 -14.63 -22.57
CA GLU A 43 0.21 -15.21 -23.86
C GLU A 43 -0.60 -16.49 -23.63
N VAL A 44 -1.64 -16.69 -24.44
CA VAL A 44 -2.47 -17.89 -24.34
C VAL A 44 -1.62 -19.09 -24.80
N PRO A 45 -1.32 -20.06 -23.92
CA PRO A 45 -0.47 -21.18 -24.26
C PRO A 45 -1.14 -22.04 -25.34
N ARG A 46 -0.38 -22.42 -26.37
CA ARG A 46 -0.83 -23.26 -27.48
C ARG A 46 -0.42 -24.72 -27.30
N THR A 47 0.52 -25.00 -26.40
CA THR A 47 1.02 -26.34 -26.07
C THR A 47 0.97 -26.62 -24.57
N PHE A 48 1.02 -27.90 -24.18
CA PHE A 48 1.02 -28.30 -22.76
C PHE A 48 2.32 -27.86 -22.05
N ASP A 49 3.44 -27.85 -22.76
CA ASP A 49 4.72 -27.39 -22.22
C ASP A 49 4.68 -25.88 -21.94
N GLU A 50 4.10 -25.08 -22.85
CA GLU A 50 3.84 -23.66 -22.62
C GLU A 50 2.89 -23.44 -21.44
N LEU A 51 1.83 -24.24 -21.30
CA LEU A 51 0.91 -24.17 -20.17
C LEU A 51 1.65 -24.40 -18.84
N THR A 52 2.54 -25.40 -18.79
CA THR A 52 3.33 -25.70 -17.59
C THR A 52 4.27 -24.55 -17.22
N GLN A 53 4.89 -23.90 -18.21
CA GLN A 53 5.72 -22.72 -17.98
C GLN A 53 4.91 -21.52 -17.46
N VAL A 54 3.71 -21.29 -18.01
CA VAL A 54 2.80 -20.25 -17.52
C VAL A 54 2.37 -20.52 -16.08
N LEU A 55 2.08 -21.77 -15.72
CA LEU A 55 1.70 -22.16 -14.35
C LEU A 55 2.83 -21.90 -13.33
N LEU A 56 4.10 -22.06 -13.71
CA LEU A 56 5.24 -21.69 -12.86
C LEU A 56 5.32 -20.18 -12.62
N GLY A 57 4.96 -19.37 -13.61
CA GLY A 57 4.84 -17.91 -13.49
C GLY A 57 3.71 -17.44 -12.54
N PHE A 58 2.81 -18.33 -12.14
CA PHE A 58 1.68 -17.99 -11.27
C PHE A 58 2.09 -17.67 -9.83
N ALA A 59 3.18 -18.24 -9.33
CA ALA A 59 3.65 -17.95 -7.97
C ALA A 59 4.12 -16.48 -7.79
N PRO A 60 4.99 -15.92 -8.66
CA PRO A 60 5.29 -14.49 -8.68
C PRO A 60 4.03 -13.62 -8.85
N PHE A 61 3.07 -14.07 -9.67
CA PHE A 61 1.79 -13.38 -9.85
C PHE A 61 1.03 -13.24 -8.52
N CYS A 62 0.93 -14.31 -7.73
CA CYS A 62 0.30 -14.26 -6.41
C CYS A 62 0.96 -13.22 -5.50
N VAL A 63 2.29 -13.09 -5.52
CA VAL A 63 3.00 -12.07 -4.72
C VAL A 63 2.66 -10.66 -5.19
N CYS A 64 2.65 -10.40 -6.49
CA CYS A 64 2.27 -9.11 -7.07
C CYS A 64 0.80 -8.77 -6.77
N PHE A 65 -0.11 -9.74 -6.89
CA PHE A 65 -1.52 -9.60 -6.57
C PHE A 65 -1.71 -9.23 -5.10
N LEU A 66 -1.07 -9.95 -4.17
CA LEU A 66 -1.12 -9.65 -2.74
C LEU A 66 -0.60 -8.25 -2.44
N PHE A 67 0.47 -7.81 -3.10
CA PHE A 67 0.97 -6.44 -2.96
C PHE A 67 -0.09 -5.40 -3.37
N PHE A 68 -0.73 -5.57 -4.54
CA PHE A 68 -1.82 -4.69 -4.98
C PHE A 68 -2.99 -4.69 -4.01
N MET A 69 -3.39 -5.86 -3.50
CA MET A 69 -4.46 -5.97 -2.50
C MET A 69 -4.08 -5.28 -1.18
N MET A 70 -2.82 -5.31 -0.76
CA MET A 70 -2.36 -4.57 0.42
C MET A 70 -2.45 -3.05 0.23
N VAL A 71 -2.10 -2.56 -0.97
CA VAL A 71 -2.23 -1.13 -1.30
C VAL A 71 -3.69 -0.71 -1.41
N TRP A 72 -4.52 -1.51 -2.09
CA TRP A 72 -5.97 -1.29 -2.17
C TRP A 72 -6.60 -1.26 -0.78
N TYR A 73 -6.27 -2.21 0.09
CA TYR A 73 -6.77 -2.24 1.45
C TYR A 73 -6.31 -1.01 2.27
N ALA A 74 -5.08 -0.55 2.06
CA ALA A 74 -4.58 0.67 2.68
C ALA A 74 -5.36 1.92 2.24
N HIS A 75 -5.66 2.03 0.94
CA HIS A 75 -6.50 3.06 0.35
C HIS A 75 -7.93 3.01 0.90
N TYR A 76 -8.58 1.85 0.80
CA TYR A 76 -9.92 1.60 1.34
C TYR A 76 -10.01 2.01 2.82
N ARG A 77 -9.05 1.55 3.64
CA ARG A 77 -9.02 1.88 5.06
C ARG A 77 -8.88 3.38 5.30
N PHE A 78 -8.02 4.07 4.55
CA PHE A 78 -7.87 5.53 4.68
C PHE A 78 -9.20 6.27 4.43
N PHE A 79 -9.87 5.99 3.32
CA PHE A 79 -11.13 6.66 2.97
C PHE A 79 -12.25 6.32 3.96
N ARG A 80 -12.33 5.08 4.45
CA ARG A 80 -13.28 4.69 5.50
C ARG A 80 -13.05 5.42 6.83
N LEU A 81 -11.79 5.61 7.23
CA LEU A 81 -11.47 6.27 8.50
C LEU A 81 -11.79 7.77 8.45
N TYR A 82 -11.33 8.47 7.40
CA TYR A 82 -11.33 9.93 7.39
C TYR A 82 -12.41 10.57 6.51
N GLY A 83 -12.92 9.89 5.47
CA GLY A 83 -13.93 10.45 4.57
C GLY A 83 -13.53 11.77 3.92
N LEU A 84 -12.23 11.97 3.65
CA LEU A 84 -11.70 13.23 3.15
C LEU A 84 -11.87 13.36 1.64
N HIS A 85 -12.32 14.54 1.21
CA HIS A 85 -12.52 14.89 -0.21
C HIS A 85 -11.90 16.25 -0.58
N ASP A 86 -10.94 16.75 0.21
CA ASP A 86 -10.23 17.98 -0.10
C ASP A 86 -9.28 17.82 -1.30
N MET A 87 -8.92 18.94 -1.94
CA MET A 87 -8.04 18.93 -3.12
C MET A 87 -6.69 18.27 -2.87
N GLY A 88 -6.13 18.37 -1.66
CA GLY A 88 -4.88 17.69 -1.31
C GLY A 88 -5.04 16.18 -1.35
N THR A 89 -6.12 15.66 -0.78
CA THR A 89 -6.46 14.23 -0.83
C THR A 89 -6.71 13.76 -2.27
N ILE A 90 -7.41 14.55 -3.09
CA ILE A 90 -7.65 14.21 -4.51
C ILE A 90 -6.33 14.11 -5.28
N VAL A 91 -5.45 15.11 -5.18
CA VAL A 91 -4.16 15.12 -5.90
C VAL A 91 -3.27 13.95 -5.45
N LEU A 92 -3.18 13.69 -4.14
CA LEU A 92 -2.40 12.57 -3.62
C LEU A 92 -2.97 11.22 -4.05
N ASN A 93 -4.29 11.08 -4.08
CA ASN A 93 -4.95 9.88 -4.58
C ASN A 93 -4.68 9.69 -6.08
N SER A 94 -4.78 10.74 -6.89
CA SER A 94 -4.44 10.68 -8.32
C SER A 94 -2.98 10.30 -8.55
N ALA A 95 -2.05 10.85 -7.75
CA ALA A 95 -0.64 10.46 -7.79
C ALA A 95 -0.43 8.99 -7.41
N LEU A 96 -1.11 8.50 -6.36
CA LEU A 96 -1.09 7.09 -5.97
C LEU A 96 -1.58 6.19 -7.12
N MET A 97 -2.70 6.54 -7.75
CA MET A 97 -3.26 5.79 -8.89
C MET A 97 -2.29 5.77 -10.07
N PHE A 98 -1.68 6.91 -10.39
CA PHE A 98 -0.67 7.00 -11.45
C PHE A 98 0.54 6.09 -11.16
N CYS A 99 1.08 6.13 -9.93
CA CYS A 99 2.18 5.26 -9.52
C CYS A 99 1.81 3.78 -9.62
N LEU A 100 0.59 3.40 -9.23
CA LEU A 100 0.11 2.02 -9.34
C LEU A 100 0.04 1.55 -10.79
N LEU A 101 -0.53 2.35 -11.69
CA LEU A 101 -0.57 2.02 -13.12
C LEU A 101 0.82 1.90 -13.73
N PHE A 102 1.74 2.80 -13.36
CA PHE A 102 3.13 2.70 -13.77
C PHE A 102 3.78 1.41 -13.25
N TYR A 103 3.50 1.02 -12.00
CA TYR A 103 4.10 -0.15 -11.36
C TYR A 103 3.66 -1.50 -11.96
N VAL A 104 2.55 -1.52 -12.71
CA VAL A 104 2.11 -2.71 -13.44
C VAL A 104 3.22 -3.23 -14.39
N TYR A 105 3.91 -2.34 -15.10
CA TYR A 105 4.92 -2.77 -16.08
C TYR A 105 6.17 -3.38 -15.44
N PRO A 106 6.82 -2.74 -14.43
CA PRO A 106 7.90 -3.37 -13.70
C PRO A 106 7.49 -4.74 -13.15
N LEU A 107 6.32 -4.88 -12.53
CA LEU A 107 5.89 -6.16 -11.97
C LEU A 107 5.63 -7.24 -13.01
N LYS A 108 5.12 -6.89 -14.19
CA LYS A 108 5.02 -7.83 -15.32
C LYS A 108 6.39 -8.37 -15.73
N PHE A 109 7.40 -7.51 -15.74
CA PHE A 109 8.77 -7.92 -16.02
C PHE A 109 9.32 -8.91 -14.97
N LEU A 110 8.78 -8.93 -13.73
CA LEU A 110 9.15 -9.96 -12.76
C LEU A 110 8.78 -11.36 -13.23
N PHE A 111 7.71 -11.50 -14.03
CA PHE A 111 7.25 -12.79 -14.52
C PHE A 111 8.20 -13.35 -15.57
N SER A 112 8.78 -12.49 -16.43
CA SER A 112 9.79 -12.96 -17.39
C SER A 112 11.07 -13.44 -16.70
N LEU A 113 11.39 -12.93 -15.51
CA LEU A 113 12.51 -13.44 -14.70
C LEU A 113 12.23 -14.82 -14.10
N ALA A 114 10.97 -15.15 -13.81
CA ALA A 114 10.59 -16.47 -13.28
C ALA A 114 10.59 -17.57 -14.35
N ILE A 115 10.41 -17.20 -15.62
CA ILE A 115 10.32 -18.12 -16.77
C ILE A 115 11.62 -18.07 -17.61
N GLN A 116 12.65 -17.34 -17.16
CA GLN A 116 13.89 -17.17 -17.92
C GLN A 116 14.61 -18.50 -18.16
N THR A 117 15.25 -18.63 -19.32
CA THR A 117 16.03 -19.82 -19.69
C THR A 117 17.47 -19.44 -20.05
N PRO A 118 18.44 -20.36 -19.92
CA PRO A 118 19.83 -20.10 -20.34
C PRO A 118 19.97 -19.66 -21.80
N GLN A 119 19.05 -20.10 -22.68
CA GLN A 119 19.03 -19.76 -24.10
C GLN A 119 18.57 -18.33 -24.37
N HIS A 120 17.73 -17.75 -23.50
CA HIS A 120 17.20 -16.40 -23.64
C HIS A 120 17.33 -15.64 -22.31
N PRO A 121 18.52 -15.09 -22.01
CA PRO A 121 18.73 -14.33 -20.78
C PRO A 121 17.92 -13.03 -20.82
N THR A 122 17.14 -12.79 -19.76
CA THR A 122 16.30 -11.58 -19.62
C THR A 122 17.13 -10.29 -19.53
N PHE A 123 18.37 -10.40 -19.07
CA PHE A 123 19.30 -9.27 -18.98
C PHE A 123 20.44 -9.43 -19.99
N SER A 124 20.68 -8.39 -20.78
CA SER A 124 21.81 -8.31 -21.73
C SER A 124 23.03 -7.57 -21.17
N ALA A 125 22.88 -6.83 -20.06
CA ALA A 125 23.98 -6.12 -19.43
C ALA A 125 23.96 -6.26 -17.90
N VAL A 126 25.17 -6.35 -17.31
CA VAL A 126 25.39 -6.61 -15.88
C VAL A 126 24.78 -5.53 -14.96
N ASN A 127 24.55 -4.32 -15.47
CA ASN A 127 23.94 -3.23 -14.70
C ASN A 127 22.40 -3.19 -14.75
N GLN A 128 21.76 -3.93 -15.65
CA GLN A 128 20.30 -3.91 -15.79
C GLN A 128 19.54 -4.40 -14.55
N PRO A 129 19.99 -5.44 -13.82
CA PRO A 129 19.36 -5.83 -12.55
C PRO A 129 19.37 -4.69 -11.52
N ARG A 130 20.44 -3.90 -11.46
CA ARG A 130 20.52 -2.72 -10.58
C ARG A 130 19.49 -1.67 -10.97
N TYR A 131 19.39 -1.31 -12.25
CA TYR A 131 18.39 -0.35 -12.71
C TYR A 131 16.97 -0.83 -12.42
N LEU A 132 16.71 -2.13 -12.58
CA LEU A 132 15.44 -2.73 -12.23
C LEU A 132 15.12 -2.52 -10.74
N MET A 133 16.06 -2.80 -9.83
CA MET A 133 15.85 -2.59 -8.39
C MET A 133 15.65 -1.12 -8.03
N ILE A 134 16.35 -0.20 -8.70
CA ILE A 134 16.14 1.25 -8.50
C ILE A 134 14.73 1.64 -8.91
N ILE A 135 14.25 1.19 -10.07
CA ILE A 135 12.87 1.45 -10.54
C ILE A 135 11.86 0.87 -9.56
N TYR A 136 12.05 -0.38 -9.13
CA TYR A 136 11.16 -1.05 -8.18
C TYR A 136 11.08 -0.29 -6.84
N GLY A 137 12.23 -0.01 -6.24
CA GLY A 137 12.33 0.73 -4.99
C GLY A 137 11.77 2.15 -5.08
N ALA A 138 11.98 2.84 -6.20
CA ALA A 138 11.51 4.21 -6.39
C ALA A 138 9.98 4.28 -6.46
N VAL A 139 9.36 3.44 -7.27
CA VAL A 139 7.89 3.43 -7.41
C VAL A 139 7.23 2.89 -6.15
N PHE A 140 7.78 1.85 -5.53
CA PHE A 140 7.32 1.36 -4.23
C PHE A 140 7.34 2.47 -3.16
N SER A 141 8.44 3.22 -3.09
CA SER A 141 8.58 4.35 -2.17
C SER A 141 7.56 5.45 -2.49
N ALA A 142 7.34 5.76 -3.77
CA ALA A 142 6.36 6.76 -4.20
C ALA A 142 4.92 6.37 -3.82
N ILE A 143 4.53 5.10 -4.00
CA ILE A 143 3.22 4.57 -3.60
C ILE A 143 3.00 4.78 -2.09
N TYR A 144 3.93 4.31 -1.25
CA TYR A 144 3.78 4.47 0.19
C TYR A 144 3.97 5.91 0.66
N LEU A 145 4.71 6.74 -0.08
CA LEU A 145 4.83 8.16 0.21
C LEU A 145 3.48 8.85 -0.03
N CYS A 146 2.78 8.56 -1.13
CA CYS A 146 1.44 9.10 -1.37
C CYS A 146 0.49 8.73 -0.21
N ILE A 147 0.47 7.46 0.21
CA ILE A 147 -0.33 7.03 1.36
C ILE A 147 0.09 7.78 2.64
N THR A 148 1.39 7.88 2.91
CA THR A 148 1.91 8.58 4.09
C THR A 148 1.50 10.05 4.10
N LEU A 149 1.56 10.72 2.94
CA LEU A 149 1.14 12.11 2.76
C LEU A 149 -0.39 12.27 2.90
N MET A 150 -1.18 11.29 2.49
CA MET A 150 -2.63 11.29 2.73
C MET A 150 -2.93 11.25 4.24
N TYR A 151 -2.26 10.37 5.00
CA TYR A 151 -2.36 10.36 6.46
C TYR A 151 -1.82 11.64 7.11
N ALA A 152 -0.77 12.25 6.56
CA ALA A 152 -0.27 13.54 7.01
C ALA A 152 -1.26 14.68 6.75
N ASN A 153 -1.96 14.66 5.61
CA ASN A 153 -3.03 15.61 5.30
C ASN A 153 -4.22 15.44 6.28
N ALA A 154 -4.60 14.20 6.59
CA ALA A 154 -5.60 13.92 7.60
C ALA A 154 -5.18 14.40 9.01
N TRP A 155 -3.90 14.21 9.37
CA TRP A 155 -3.35 14.72 10.63
C TRP A 155 -3.34 16.25 10.71
N ARG A 156 -3.08 16.94 9.59
CA ARG A 156 -3.18 18.40 9.49
C ARG A 156 -4.62 18.88 9.74
N GLN A 157 -5.61 18.13 9.28
CA GLN A 157 -7.04 18.42 9.44
C GLN A 157 -7.66 17.80 10.73
N ARG A 158 -6.84 17.34 11.68
CA ARG A 158 -7.30 16.60 12.87
C ARG A 158 -8.35 17.32 13.72
N GLU A 159 -8.31 18.66 13.77
CA GLU A 159 -9.27 19.46 14.55
C GLU A 159 -10.61 19.55 13.80
N GLN A 160 -10.59 19.79 12.49
CA GLN A 160 -11.80 19.79 11.63
C GLN A 160 -12.47 18.42 11.59
N LEU A 161 -11.67 17.35 11.63
CA LEU A 161 -12.14 15.97 11.71
C LEU A 161 -12.60 15.57 13.12
N CYS A 162 -12.47 16.46 14.11
CA CYS A 162 -12.79 16.21 15.51
C CYS A 162 -12.15 14.91 16.03
N LEU A 163 -10.87 14.66 15.69
CA LEU A 163 -10.18 13.43 16.10
C LEU A 163 -9.98 13.40 17.62
N ASN A 164 -10.51 12.36 18.28
CA ASN A 164 -10.28 12.13 19.70
C ASN A 164 -8.84 11.63 19.96
N ARG A 165 -8.47 11.45 21.23
CA ARG A 165 -7.09 11.04 21.62
C ARG A 165 -6.68 9.70 21.01
N LEU A 166 -7.59 8.74 20.99
CA LEU A 166 -7.38 7.42 20.40
C LEU A 166 -7.16 7.52 18.88
N GLU A 167 -8.04 8.22 18.17
CA GLU A 167 -7.97 8.46 16.73
C GLU A 167 -6.67 9.18 16.34
N ARG A 168 -6.22 10.14 17.15
CA ARG A 168 -4.92 10.81 16.97
C ARG A 168 -3.75 9.84 17.11
N SER A 169 -3.73 9.03 18.17
CA SER A 169 -2.68 8.02 18.38
C SER A 169 -2.65 6.98 17.25
N LEU A 170 -3.82 6.54 16.78
CA LEU A 170 -3.94 5.60 15.66
C LEU A 170 -3.44 6.23 14.35
N THR A 171 -3.82 7.47 14.07
CA THR A 171 -3.38 8.21 12.88
C THR A 171 -1.86 8.34 12.81
N LEU A 172 -1.20 8.69 13.94
CA LEU A 172 0.26 8.73 14.02
C LEU A 172 0.91 7.35 13.87
N SER A 173 0.28 6.31 14.41
CA SER A 173 0.72 4.93 14.20
C SER A 173 0.68 4.56 12.72
N TYR A 174 -0.41 4.87 12.01
CA TYR A 174 -0.51 4.61 10.57
C TYR A 174 0.53 5.40 9.78
N LEU A 175 0.72 6.68 10.10
CA LEU A 175 1.72 7.54 9.47
C LEU A 175 3.14 6.97 9.61
N THR A 176 3.54 6.59 10.82
CA THR A 176 4.88 6.02 11.07
C THR A 176 5.05 4.63 10.44
N ALA A 177 3.98 3.81 10.40
CA ALA A 177 4.01 2.52 9.75
C ALA A 177 4.30 2.65 8.24
N TYR A 178 3.57 3.53 7.54
CA TYR A 178 3.78 3.73 6.10
C TYR A 178 5.06 4.49 5.78
N LEU A 179 5.49 5.42 6.64
CA LEU A 179 6.79 6.06 6.52
C LEU A 179 7.93 5.03 6.57
N GLY A 180 7.83 4.03 7.44
CA GLY A 180 8.79 2.92 7.47
C GLY A 180 8.81 2.11 6.17
N SER A 181 7.66 1.91 5.51
CA SER A 181 7.61 1.31 4.17
C SER A 181 8.33 2.18 3.13
N VAL A 182 8.16 3.51 3.17
CA VAL A 182 8.91 4.43 2.28
C VAL A 182 10.41 4.24 2.48
N LEU A 183 10.87 4.25 3.74
CA LEU A 183 12.28 4.08 4.07
C LEU A 183 12.83 2.72 3.62
N ALA A 184 12.03 1.66 3.67
CA ALA A 184 12.45 0.35 3.16
C ALA A 184 12.65 0.32 1.64
N GLY A 185 11.79 1.02 0.89
CA GLY A 185 11.99 1.18 -0.56
C GLY A 185 13.25 1.99 -0.89
N LEU A 186 13.50 3.08 -0.16
CA LEU A 186 14.73 3.87 -0.30
C LEU A 186 15.98 3.07 0.11
N LEU A 187 15.88 2.24 1.13
CA LEU A 187 16.94 1.33 1.55
C LEU A 187 17.24 0.29 0.47
N CYS A 188 16.22 -0.24 -0.22
CA CYS A 188 16.39 -1.12 -1.38
C CYS A 188 17.21 -0.45 -2.49
N ILE A 189 16.89 0.81 -2.82
CA ILE A 189 17.66 1.60 -3.79
C ILE A 189 19.11 1.76 -3.32
N ALA A 190 19.31 2.17 -2.06
CA ALA A 190 20.64 2.39 -1.50
C ALA A 190 21.50 1.11 -1.56
N VAL A 191 20.93 -0.02 -1.16
CA VAL A 191 21.62 -1.32 -1.18
C VAL A 191 21.92 -1.77 -2.61
N ALA A 192 20.99 -1.59 -3.57
CA ALA A 192 21.23 -1.91 -4.97
C ALA A 192 22.37 -1.09 -5.60
N CYS A 193 22.57 0.15 -5.15
CA CYS A 193 23.67 1.01 -5.59
C CYS A 193 25.03 0.60 -5.01
N VAL A 194 25.05 0.06 -3.78
CA VAL A 194 26.29 -0.33 -3.08
C VAL A 194 26.75 -1.75 -3.44
N ILE A 195 25.81 -2.69 -3.59
CA ILE A 195 26.12 -4.09 -3.93
C ILE A 195 26.68 -4.18 -5.36
N PRO A 196 27.66 -5.09 -5.63
CA PRO A 196 28.14 -5.36 -6.98
C PRO A 196 26.98 -5.63 -7.96
N PRO A 197 27.00 -5.09 -9.19
CA PRO A 197 25.81 -5.11 -10.05
C PRO A 197 25.27 -6.51 -10.35
N GLN A 198 26.14 -7.53 -10.36
CA GLN A 198 25.78 -8.94 -10.52
C GLN A 198 24.88 -9.50 -9.40
N HIS A 199 24.98 -8.95 -8.19
CA HIS A 199 24.18 -9.33 -7.02
C HIS A 199 23.07 -8.30 -6.74
N ALA A 200 22.89 -7.28 -7.59
CA ALA A 200 21.96 -6.20 -7.29
C ALA A 200 20.51 -6.69 -7.12
N GLY A 201 20.12 -7.80 -7.77
CA GLY A 201 18.81 -8.42 -7.59
C GLY A 201 18.53 -8.89 -6.14
N GLU A 202 19.57 -9.17 -5.36
CA GLU A 202 19.45 -9.57 -3.95
C GLU A 202 18.96 -8.42 -3.06
N ALA A 203 19.04 -7.17 -3.52
CA ALA A 203 18.42 -6.03 -2.81
C ALA A 203 16.91 -6.22 -2.59
N GLY A 204 16.25 -7.03 -3.43
CA GLY A 204 14.84 -7.40 -3.28
C GLY A 204 14.52 -8.07 -1.94
N TRP A 205 15.49 -8.71 -1.27
CA TRP A 205 15.29 -9.34 0.04
C TRP A 205 14.85 -8.34 1.13
N ILE A 206 15.17 -7.05 0.96
CA ILE A 206 14.75 -5.97 1.87
C ILE A 206 13.22 -5.89 1.98
N PHE A 207 12.49 -6.22 0.91
CA PHE A 207 11.03 -6.19 0.94
C PHE A 207 10.42 -7.22 1.90
N PHE A 208 11.09 -8.35 2.18
CA PHE A 208 10.64 -9.30 3.21
C PHE A 208 10.75 -8.73 4.63
N VAL A 209 11.76 -7.90 4.88
CA VAL A 209 11.95 -7.20 6.17
C VAL A 209 10.77 -6.28 6.48
N ILE A 210 10.08 -5.77 5.45
CA ILE A 210 8.88 -4.92 5.64
C ILE A 210 7.77 -5.70 6.35
N GLY A 211 7.57 -6.99 6.04
CA GLY A 211 6.58 -7.81 6.73
C GLY A 211 6.86 -7.93 8.23
N ILE A 212 8.14 -8.15 8.57
CA ILE A 212 8.62 -8.21 9.95
C ILE A 212 8.45 -6.85 10.63
N TYR A 213 8.91 -5.78 10.00
CA TYR A 213 8.78 -4.41 10.48
C TYR A 213 7.32 -4.05 10.77
N ARG A 214 6.40 -4.33 9.85
CA ARG A 214 4.97 -4.04 10.03
C ARG A 214 4.36 -4.83 11.18
N THR A 215 4.77 -6.08 11.38
CA THR A 215 4.32 -6.91 12.50
C THR A 215 4.81 -6.34 13.84
N ILE A 216 6.11 -6.02 13.94
CA ILE A 216 6.70 -5.44 15.13
C ILE A 216 6.06 -4.09 15.45
N HIS A 217 5.98 -3.19 14.47
CA HIS A 217 5.34 -1.89 14.61
C HIS A 217 3.88 -2.03 15.07
N GLY A 218 3.12 -2.96 14.47
CA GLY A 218 1.75 -3.25 14.86
C GLY A 218 1.61 -3.70 16.32
N THR A 219 2.51 -4.56 16.81
CA THR A 219 2.47 -5.01 18.22
C THR A 219 2.80 -3.90 19.21
N ILE A 220 3.80 -3.05 18.90
CA ILE A 220 4.21 -1.92 19.73
C ILE A 220 3.10 -0.87 19.76
N SER A 221 2.60 -0.50 18.59
CA SER A 221 1.53 0.48 18.44
C SER A 221 0.22 -0.02 19.06
N GLY A 222 -0.09 -1.31 18.97
CA GLY A 222 -1.24 -1.91 19.65
C GLY A 222 -1.19 -1.79 21.17
N LYS A 223 0.01 -1.80 21.79
CA LYS A 223 0.15 -1.50 23.23
C LYS A 223 -0.17 -0.02 23.53
N ARG A 224 0.25 0.91 22.67
CA ARG A 224 -0.05 2.35 22.80
C ARG A 224 -1.53 2.63 22.59
N THR A 225 -2.16 2.03 21.58
CA THR A 225 -3.59 2.13 21.31
C THR A 225 -4.43 1.62 22.49
N ARG A 226 -4.06 0.47 23.09
CA ARG A 226 -4.75 -0.04 24.29
C ARG A 226 -4.66 0.92 25.48
N ARG A 227 -3.51 1.59 25.68
CA ARG A 227 -3.36 2.62 26.72
C ARG A 227 -4.21 3.86 26.43
N ALA A 228 -4.23 4.32 25.17
CA ALA A 228 -5.07 5.44 24.76
C ALA A 228 -6.57 5.12 24.92
N LEU A 229 -6.99 3.91 24.54
CA LEU A 229 -8.36 3.43 24.72
C LEU A 229 -8.76 3.38 26.19
N ALA A 230 -7.88 2.88 27.07
CA ALA A 230 -8.12 2.84 28.52
C ALA A 230 -8.23 4.24 29.17
N SER A 231 -7.72 5.28 28.51
CA SER A 231 -7.80 6.66 28.97
C SER A 231 -8.97 7.46 28.40
N CYS A 232 -9.71 6.91 27.44
CA CYS A 232 -10.88 7.55 26.84
C CYS A 232 -12.14 7.25 27.65
N THR A 233 -13.01 8.25 27.78
CA THR A 233 -14.33 8.07 28.40
C THR A 233 -15.29 7.38 27.41
N PRO A 234 -16.35 6.70 27.90
CA PRO A 234 -17.36 6.09 27.03
C PRO A 234 -17.96 7.09 26.02
N ASP A 235 -18.21 8.33 26.45
CA ASP A 235 -18.74 9.39 25.59
C ASP A 235 -17.76 9.79 24.46
N GLU A 236 -16.45 9.74 24.67
CA GLU A 236 -15.47 10.00 23.61
C GLU A 236 -15.43 8.89 22.54
N LEU A 237 -15.88 7.68 22.88
CA LEU A 237 -15.86 6.50 22.03
C LEU A 237 -17.17 6.32 21.26
N THR A 238 -18.31 6.55 21.91
CA THR A 238 -19.65 6.32 21.34
C THR A 238 -20.44 7.59 21.08
N GLY A 239 -19.95 8.75 21.53
CA GLY A 239 -20.62 10.03 21.33
C GLY A 239 -20.64 10.45 19.85
N PRO A 240 -21.70 11.20 19.44
CA PRO A 240 -21.81 11.71 18.09
C PRO A 240 -20.59 12.57 17.74
N ILE A 241 -20.14 12.49 16.48
CA ILE A 241 -19.08 13.38 15.99
C ILE A 241 -19.63 14.81 16.08
N PRO A 242 -18.95 15.75 16.78
CA PRO A 242 -19.42 17.12 16.85
C PRO A 242 -19.54 17.67 15.43
N HIS A 243 -20.75 17.94 14.96
CA HIS A 243 -20.96 18.63 13.70
C HIS A 243 -20.54 20.08 13.92
N HIS A 244 -19.44 20.50 13.27
CA HIS A 244 -19.22 21.93 13.06
C HIS A 244 -20.38 22.41 12.19
N GLN A 245 -21.33 23.13 12.80
CA GLN A 245 -22.19 24.03 12.05
C GLN A 245 -21.26 25.05 11.40
N HIS A 246 -21.07 24.90 10.09
CA HIS A 246 -20.58 25.97 9.23
C HIS A 246 -21.73 26.91 8.93
#